data_AF-A0A1Q5Q0W3-F1
#
_entry.id   AF-A0A1Q5Q0W3-F1
#
_cell.length_a   1.000
_cell.length_b   1.000
_cell.length_c   1.000
_cell.angle_alpha   90.00
_cell.angle_beta   90.00
_cell.angle_gamma   90.00
#
_symmetry.space_group_name_H-M   'P 1'
#
loop_
_entity.id
_entity.type
_entity.pdbx_description
1 polymer ?
#
loop_
_entity_poly.entity_id
_entity_poly.type
_entity_poly.pdbx_seq_one_letter_code
_entity_poly.pdbx_strand_id
1 'polypeptide(L)'
;MAAVLRALAHGALSVLDFFVDGVDWPRRRSKALAELQPTTTTVARDELPTLTPESEHVLAFVPGLIAWAKLPEPEPVIVLATRPGISYLGRLVDPLTPYSLPLPSAKRARKLKGRIALDLQEFYSIPVAGVTSAIGQQPYLFFEGKRISKEDFALIAPALGQG
;
A
#
# COMPACT_ATOMS: atom_id res chain seq x y z
N MET A 1 46.12 15.82 9.66
CA MET A 1 45.31 15.90 10.90
C MET A 1 44.84 17.34 11.06
N ALA A 2 43.54 17.51 11.37
CA ALA A 2 42.77 18.78 11.44
C ALA A 2 42.51 19.41 10.04
N ALA A 3 41.30 19.84 9.63
CA ALA A 3 40.06 20.10 10.34
C ALA A 3 38.86 20.28 9.36
N VAL A 4 37.67 20.44 9.97
CA VAL A 4 36.52 21.24 9.52
C VAL A 4 35.34 20.52 8.84
N LEU A 5 34.41 20.10 9.71
CA LEU A 5 32.96 20.22 9.54
C LEU A 5 32.53 21.56 8.93
N ARG A 6 31.74 21.54 7.84
CA ARG A 6 30.49 22.32 7.66
C ARG A 6 30.02 22.28 6.20
N ALA A 7 28.93 21.56 5.96
CA ALA A 7 27.90 21.95 4.99
C ALA A 7 26.61 21.16 5.30
N LEU A 8 25.96 21.51 6.40
CA LEU A 8 24.50 21.40 6.50
C LEU A 8 23.96 22.61 5.76
N ALA A 9 23.21 22.37 4.68
CA ALA A 9 22.08 23.15 4.16
C ALA A 9 22.04 23.03 2.64
N HIS A 10 20.88 22.61 2.13
CA HIS A 10 20.49 22.52 0.72
C HIS A 10 21.04 21.32 -0.07
N GLY A 11 20.28 20.22 -0.06
CA GLY A 11 20.51 19.12 -0.99
C GLY A 11 19.88 17.76 -0.65
N ALA A 12 19.11 17.63 0.43
CA ALA A 12 18.48 16.36 0.82
C ALA A 12 17.23 15.98 -0.03
N LEU A 13 17.29 16.25 -1.33
CA LEU A 13 16.23 16.03 -2.32
C LEU A 13 16.82 15.33 -3.56
N SER A 14 17.56 14.22 -3.42
CA SER A 14 17.90 13.41 -4.61
C SER A 14 18.42 11.98 -4.42
N VAL A 15 18.46 11.39 -3.21
CA VAL A 15 19.16 10.10 -3.00
C VAL A 15 18.22 8.88 -2.83
N LEU A 16 16.90 9.06 -2.94
CA LEU A 16 15.94 7.93 -2.91
C LEU A 16 15.41 7.50 -4.28
N ASP A 17 15.94 8.06 -5.38
CA ASP A 17 15.52 7.72 -6.76
C ASP A 17 16.27 6.53 -7.39
N PHE A 18 16.99 5.70 -6.62
CA PHE A 18 17.97 4.80 -7.20
C PHE A 18 17.96 3.36 -6.69
N PHE A 19 16.88 2.60 -6.95
CA PHE A 19 16.89 1.12 -6.97
C PHE A 19 15.63 0.63 -7.73
N VAL A 20 15.62 -0.11 -8.85
CA VAL A 20 16.60 -0.73 -9.74
C VAL A 20 15.87 -0.92 -11.09
N ASP A 21 16.30 -0.26 -12.14
CA ASP A 21 16.00 -0.68 -13.53
C ASP A 21 16.97 -1.80 -13.89
N GLY A 22 16.45 -2.97 -14.30
CA GLY A 22 17.27 -3.99 -14.99
C GLY A 22 17.44 -5.37 -14.35
N VAL A 23 16.61 -5.77 -13.38
CA VAL A 23 16.56 -7.17 -12.91
C VAL A 23 15.26 -7.82 -13.40
N ASP A 24 15.36 -9.09 -13.81
CA ASP A 24 14.30 -9.97 -14.34
C ASP A 24 13.02 -9.99 -13.47
N TRP A 25 12.24 -8.91 -13.59
CA TRP A 25 11.15 -8.52 -12.68
C TRP A 25 9.90 -9.39 -12.78
N PRO A 26 9.49 -9.89 -13.97
CA PRO A 26 8.25 -10.67 -14.10
C PRO A 26 8.29 -11.98 -13.29
N ARG A 27 9.43 -12.68 -13.31
CA ARG A 27 9.60 -13.96 -12.61
C ARG A 27 9.65 -13.77 -11.09
N ARG A 28 10.37 -12.74 -10.61
CA ARG A 28 10.42 -12.41 -9.17
C ARG A 28 9.07 -11.97 -8.64
N ARG A 29 8.33 -11.15 -9.39
CA ARG A 29 6.98 -10.73 -9.03
C ARG A 29 6.00 -11.90 -8.97
N SER A 30 6.01 -12.77 -9.99
CA SER A 30 5.12 -13.94 -10.01
C SER A 30 5.40 -14.89 -8.84
N LYS A 31 6.68 -15.11 -8.52
CA LYS A 31 7.10 -15.88 -7.36
C LYS A 31 6.66 -15.21 -6.05
N ALA A 32 6.92 -13.91 -5.90
CA ALA A 32 6.53 -13.16 -4.70
C ALA A 32 5.00 -13.15 -4.49
N LEU A 33 4.21 -13.02 -5.55
CA LEU A 33 2.75 -13.10 -5.48
C LEU A 33 2.26 -14.52 -5.12
N ALA A 34 2.92 -15.56 -5.63
CA ALA A 34 2.60 -16.95 -5.28
C ALA A 34 2.91 -17.27 -3.82
N GLU A 35 3.95 -16.65 -3.28
CA GLU A 35 4.41 -16.77 -1.89
C GLU A 35 3.60 -15.93 -0.90
N LEU A 36 2.60 -15.16 -1.32
CA LEU A 36 1.76 -14.39 -0.40
C LEU A 36 0.91 -15.31 0.50
N GLN A 37 0.83 -14.97 1.79
CA GLN A 37 -0.04 -15.70 2.71
C GLN A 37 -1.52 -15.29 2.55
N PRO A 38 -2.44 -16.26 2.48
CA PRO A 38 -3.88 -16.00 2.44
C PRO A 38 -4.39 -15.73 3.86
N THR A 39 -4.39 -14.48 4.29
CA THR A 39 -4.78 -14.14 5.67
C THR A 39 -5.44 -12.77 5.76
N THR A 40 -6.37 -12.53 4.85
CA THR A 40 -7.20 -11.34 4.85
C THR A 40 -8.53 -11.67 5.50
N THR A 41 -8.72 -11.19 6.73
CA THR A 41 -10.04 -11.24 7.37
C THR A 41 -10.88 -10.12 6.79
N THR A 42 -12.10 -10.42 6.34
CA THR A 42 -13.04 -9.37 5.92
C THR A 42 -13.44 -8.54 7.14
N VAL A 43 -13.45 -7.23 6.97
CA VAL A 43 -13.76 -6.26 8.01
C VAL A 43 -14.98 -5.46 7.56
N ALA A 44 -15.92 -5.23 8.49
CA ALA A 44 -17.08 -4.41 8.19
C ALA A 44 -16.68 -2.93 8.08
N ARG A 45 -17.44 -2.13 7.32
CA ARG A 45 -17.10 -0.72 7.08
C ARG A 45 -17.01 0.09 8.39
N ASP A 46 -17.88 -0.19 9.33
CA ASP A 46 -17.97 0.42 10.66
C ASP A 46 -16.84 0.00 11.62
N GLU A 47 -16.14 -1.08 11.31
CA GLU A 47 -14.96 -1.53 12.06
C GLU A 47 -13.66 -0.86 11.57
N LEU A 48 -13.71 -0.11 10.46
CA LEU A 48 -12.56 0.64 9.97
C LEU A 48 -12.18 1.75 10.95
N PRO A 49 -10.89 1.91 11.27
CA PRO A 49 -10.44 3.09 12.00
C PRO A 49 -10.73 4.37 11.21
N THR A 50 -10.78 5.51 11.92
CA THR A 50 -10.72 6.82 11.30
C THR A 50 -9.49 6.91 10.40
N LEU A 51 -9.70 7.23 9.13
CA LEU A 51 -8.61 7.31 8.17
C LEU A 51 -7.82 8.60 8.35
N THR A 52 -6.54 8.47 8.68
CA THR A 52 -5.59 9.59 8.74
C THR A 52 -4.53 9.44 7.64
N PRO A 53 -4.18 10.51 6.92
CA PRO A 53 -3.18 10.45 5.84
C PRO A 53 -1.74 10.24 6.35
N GLU A 54 -1.55 10.42 7.66
CA GLU A 54 -0.27 10.28 8.35
C GLU A 54 -0.43 9.29 9.50
N SER A 55 0.49 8.33 9.56
CA SER A 55 0.63 7.41 10.68
C SER A 55 2.09 7.52 11.12
N GLU A 56 2.32 7.67 12.42
CA GLU A 56 3.66 7.71 13.02
C GLU A 56 4.38 6.34 12.95
N HIS A 57 3.76 5.32 12.36
CA HIS A 57 4.25 3.95 12.38
C HIS A 57 4.90 3.47 11.06
N VAL A 58 5.99 2.74 11.25
CA VAL A 58 6.69 1.77 10.38
C VAL A 58 6.54 2.01 8.86
N LEU A 59 7.64 2.45 8.24
CA LEU A 59 7.83 2.78 6.81
C LEU A 59 7.18 1.83 5.78
N ALA A 60 6.81 0.60 6.15
CA ALA A 60 6.19 -0.38 5.26
C ALA A 60 4.66 -0.23 5.12
N PHE A 61 3.93 0.37 6.06
CA PHE A 61 2.45 0.38 6.09
C PHE A 61 1.84 1.78 6.10
N VAL A 62 2.36 2.64 5.25
CA VAL A 62 1.89 4.01 5.13
C VAL A 62 0.52 4.03 4.41
N PRO A 63 -0.50 4.71 4.98
CA PRO A 63 -1.78 4.90 4.32
C PRO A 63 -1.65 5.48 2.90
N GLY A 64 -2.40 4.91 1.97
CA GLY A 64 -2.37 5.21 0.54
C GLY A 64 -1.34 4.42 -0.27
N LEU A 65 -0.53 3.57 0.36
CA LEU A 65 0.38 2.67 -0.36
C LEU A 65 -0.39 1.60 -1.14
N ILE A 66 0.09 1.32 -2.35
CA ILE A 66 -0.44 0.29 -3.23
C ILE A 66 0.41 -0.97 -3.08
N ALA A 67 -0.26 -2.08 -2.82
CA ALA A 67 0.35 -3.39 -2.67
C ALA A 67 -0.49 -4.46 -3.37
N TRP A 68 -0.02 -5.70 -3.28
CA TRP A 68 -0.77 -6.90 -3.62
C TRP A 68 -0.96 -7.74 -2.38
N ALA A 69 -2.16 -8.24 -2.17
CA ALA A 69 -2.51 -9.17 -1.12
C ALA A 69 -3.13 -10.43 -1.73
N LYS A 70 -3.04 -11.55 -1.02
CA LYS A 70 -3.76 -12.76 -1.39
C LYS A 70 -5.12 -12.75 -0.68
N LEU A 71 -6.15 -12.42 -1.45
CA LEU A 71 -7.55 -12.62 -1.08
C LEU A 71 -7.87 -14.10 -1.46
N PRO A 72 -8.85 -14.44 -2.31
CA PRO A 72 -8.86 -15.74 -3.00
C PRO A 72 -7.72 -15.89 -4.03
N GLU A 73 -7.42 -14.81 -4.74
CA GLU A 73 -6.33 -14.68 -5.71
C GLU A 73 -5.47 -13.44 -5.38
N PRO A 74 -4.27 -13.28 -5.98
CA PRO A 74 -3.49 -12.06 -5.84
C PRO A 74 -4.21 -10.85 -6.42
N GLU A 75 -4.66 -9.96 -5.54
CA GLU A 75 -5.41 -8.76 -5.89
C GLU A 75 -4.64 -7.49 -5.47
N PRO A 76 -4.73 -6.40 -6.26
CA PRO A 76 -4.16 -5.14 -5.86
C PRO A 76 -5.02 -4.51 -4.77
N VAL A 77 -4.34 -3.98 -3.77
CA VAL A 77 -4.95 -3.37 -2.60
C VAL A 77 -4.29 -2.04 -2.31
N ILE A 78 -5.00 -1.23 -1.55
CA ILE A 78 -4.49 0.01 -0.96
C ILE A 78 -4.52 -0.10 0.56
N VAL A 79 -3.45 0.35 1.22
CA VAL A 79 -3.42 0.48 2.68
C VAL A 79 -4.31 1.66 3.08
N LEU A 80 -5.36 1.43 3.84
CA LEU A 80 -6.29 2.47 4.30
C LEU A 80 -5.82 3.04 5.63
N ALA A 81 -5.46 2.18 6.58
CA ALA A 81 -5.03 2.59 7.91
C ALA A 81 -4.16 1.50 8.54
N THR A 82 -3.40 1.90 9.55
CA THR A 82 -2.54 0.98 10.30
C THR A 82 -2.64 1.29 11.78
N ARG A 83 -2.94 0.26 12.57
CA ARG A 83 -2.91 0.26 14.03
C ARG A 83 -1.78 -0.66 14.51
N PRO A 84 -1.35 -0.56 15.78
CA PRO A 84 -0.38 -1.51 16.33
C PRO A 84 -0.80 -2.97 16.06
N GLY A 85 0.00 -3.67 15.27
CA GLY A 85 -0.20 -5.09 14.94
C GLY A 85 -1.16 -5.38 13.78
N ILE A 86 -1.93 -4.43 13.26
CA ILE A 86 -2.95 -4.66 12.22
C ILE A 86 -2.92 -3.55 11.15
N SER A 87 -3.01 -3.94 9.89
CA SER A 87 -3.22 -3.03 8.77
C SER A 87 -4.54 -3.32 8.07
N TYR A 88 -5.26 -2.26 7.71
CA TYR A 88 -6.54 -2.30 7.03
C TYR A 88 -6.34 -1.97 5.55
N LEU A 89 -6.96 -2.75 4.68
CA LEU A 89 -6.78 -2.73 3.25
C LEU A 89 -8.11 -2.55 2.54
N GLY A 90 -8.08 -1.84 1.42
CA GLY A 90 -9.18 -1.75 0.47
C GLY A 90 -8.79 -2.42 -0.86
N ARG A 91 -9.72 -3.13 -1.50
CA ARG A 91 -9.48 -3.74 -2.82
C ARG A 91 -9.49 -2.67 -3.91
N LEU A 92 -8.54 -2.75 -4.84
CA LEU A 92 -8.57 -1.93 -6.05
C LEU A 92 -9.26 -2.68 -7.19
N VAL A 93 -10.25 -2.04 -7.80
CA VAL A 93 -11.13 -2.59 -8.84
C VAL A 93 -11.19 -1.67 -10.06
N ASP A 94 -11.85 -2.13 -11.12
CA ASP A 94 -12.13 -1.31 -12.31
C ASP A 94 -13.04 -0.12 -11.94
N PRO A 95 -12.79 1.11 -12.43
CA PRO A 95 -13.65 2.27 -12.18
C PRO A 95 -15.12 2.12 -12.57
N LEU A 96 -15.44 1.17 -13.45
CA LEU A 96 -16.81 0.86 -13.84
C LEU A 96 -17.53 -0.07 -12.84
N THR A 97 -16.81 -0.58 -11.84
CA THR A 97 -17.40 -1.43 -10.79
C THR A 97 -18.39 -0.61 -9.96
N PRO A 98 -19.60 -1.11 -9.68
CA PRO A 98 -20.55 -0.44 -8.79
C PRO A 98 -19.94 -0.15 -7.42
N TYR A 99 -20.33 0.98 -6.81
CA TYR A 99 -19.84 1.40 -5.48
C TYR A 99 -18.32 1.52 -5.38
N SER A 100 -17.65 1.86 -6.50
CA SER A 100 -16.22 2.14 -6.51
C SER A 100 -15.93 3.65 -6.48
N LEU A 101 -14.82 4.02 -5.87
CA LEU A 101 -14.30 5.39 -5.82
C LEU A 101 -13.06 5.48 -6.73
N PRO A 102 -13.12 6.20 -7.86
CA PRO A 102 -11.96 6.39 -8.73
C PRO A 102 -10.81 7.10 -7.99
N LEU A 103 -9.60 6.57 -8.15
CA LEU A 103 -8.35 7.14 -7.63
C LEU A 103 -7.41 7.46 -8.80
N PRO A 104 -7.56 8.62 -9.48
CA PRO A 104 -6.83 8.96 -10.69
C PRO A 104 -5.31 8.80 -10.59
N SER A 105 -4.72 9.09 -9.42
CA SER A 105 -3.29 9.00 -9.19
C SER A 105 -2.76 7.56 -9.14
N ALA A 106 -3.65 6.57 -8.94
CA ALA A 106 -3.32 5.15 -9.00
C ALA A 106 -2.96 4.68 -10.43
N LYS A 107 -3.36 5.42 -11.48
CA LYS A 107 -2.94 5.16 -12.88
C LYS A 107 -1.43 5.11 -13.07
N ARG A 108 -0.67 5.79 -12.19
CA ARG A 108 0.81 5.76 -12.18
C ARG A 108 1.37 4.37 -11.87
N ALA A 109 0.59 3.52 -11.20
CA ALA A 109 0.91 2.11 -10.98
C ALA A 109 0.48 1.27 -12.20
N ARG A 110 1.32 1.26 -13.25
CA ARG A 110 1.06 0.56 -14.53
C ARG A 110 0.69 -0.93 -14.38
N LYS A 111 1.09 -1.57 -13.27
CA LYS A 111 0.88 -2.99 -13.00
C LYS A 111 -0.53 -3.35 -12.50
N LEU A 112 -1.37 -2.34 -12.22
CA LEU A 112 -2.74 -2.55 -11.72
C LEU A 112 -3.74 -3.05 -12.77
N LYS A 113 -3.37 -3.07 -14.06
CA LYS A 113 -4.22 -3.52 -15.17
C LYS A 113 -5.56 -2.75 -15.24
N GLY A 114 -5.54 -1.44 -15.00
CA GLY A 114 -6.75 -0.61 -15.03
C GLY A 114 -7.56 -0.60 -13.74
N ARG A 115 -7.21 -1.43 -12.74
CA ARG A 115 -7.85 -1.40 -11.41
C ARG A 115 -7.35 -0.21 -10.59
N ILE A 116 -8.03 0.93 -10.75
CA ILE A 116 -7.63 2.23 -10.22
C ILE A 116 -8.74 2.88 -9.39
N ALA A 117 -9.77 2.13 -9.02
CA ALA A 117 -10.81 2.58 -8.11
C ALA A 117 -10.80 1.75 -6.84
N LEU A 118 -11.11 2.35 -5.71
CA LEU A 118 -11.30 1.65 -4.44
C LEU A 118 -12.70 1.06 -4.39
N ASP A 119 -12.81 -0.22 -4.08
CA ASP A 119 -14.07 -0.85 -3.72
C ASP A 119 -14.52 -0.37 -2.33
N LEU A 120 -15.72 0.22 -2.25
CA LEU A 120 -16.29 0.71 -0.99
C LEU A 120 -17.11 -0.35 -0.24
N GLN A 121 -17.24 -1.57 -0.76
CA GLN A 121 -18.04 -2.63 -0.15
C GLN A 121 -17.20 -3.63 0.64
N GLU A 122 -15.99 -3.94 0.18
CA GLU A 122 -15.14 -4.98 0.76
C GLU A 122 -13.84 -4.41 1.34
N PHE A 123 -13.63 -4.66 2.63
CA PHE A 123 -12.43 -4.29 3.35
C PHE A 123 -11.81 -5.49 4.03
N TYR A 124 -10.51 -5.39 4.27
CA TYR A 124 -9.74 -6.49 4.79
C TYR A 124 -8.77 -6.02 5.87
N SER A 125 -8.46 -6.87 6.83
CA SER A 125 -7.35 -6.66 7.77
C SER A 125 -6.31 -7.75 7.64
N ILE A 126 -5.04 -7.36 7.84
CA ILE A 126 -3.90 -8.26 7.92
C ILE A 126 -3.04 -7.95 9.15
N PRO A 127 -2.34 -8.94 9.72
CA PRO A 127 -1.35 -8.67 10.74
C PRO A 127 -0.14 -7.93 10.15
N VAL A 128 0.38 -6.94 10.89
CA VAL A 128 1.61 -6.20 10.53
C VAL A 128 2.86 -7.03 10.85
N ALA A 129 2.77 -7.92 11.84
CA ALA A 129 3.82 -8.89 12.14
C ALA A 129 3.90 -9.94 11.02
N GLY A 130 5.03 -10.02 10.31
CA GLY A 130 5.26 -10.97 9.21
C GLY A 130 5.56 -10.35 7.84
N VAL A 131 5.85 -9.05 7.79
CA VAL A 131 6.04 -8.32 6.52
C VAL A 131 7.51 -8.19 6.16
N THR A 132 8.38 -8.22 7.17
CA THR A 132 9.77 -8.60 6.99
C THR A 132 9.83 -10.12 6.96
N SER A 133 10.41 -10.68 5.89
CA SER A 133 10.85 -12.08 5.84
C SER A 133 11.91 -12.32 6.91
N ALA A 134 11.49 -12.41 8.17
CA ALA A 134 12.28 -12.99 9.22
C ALA A 134 12.16 -14.50 9.01
N ILE A 135 13.25 -15.08 8.49
CA ILE A 135 13.55 -16.50 8.31
C ILE A 135 12.30 -17.41 8.40
N GLY A 136 11.69 -17.68 7.24
CA GLY A 136 10.65 -18.71 7.10
C GLY A 136 9.20 -18.21 7.05
N GLN A 137 8.92 -16.93 7.34
CA GLN A 137 7.58 -16.39 7.17
C GLN A 137 7.38 -15.78 5.77
N GLN A 138 6.30 -16.22 5.13
CA GLN A 138 5.81 -15.70 3.86
C GLN A 138 5.15 -14.32 4.08
N PRO A 139 5.37 -13.34 3.20
CA PRO A 139 4.82 -12.00 3.38
C PRO A 139 3.30 -11.95 3.14
N TYR A 140 2.59 -11.09 3.86
CA TYR A 140 1.17 -10.81 3.60
C TYR A 140 0.95 -9.83 2.45
N LEU A 141 1.92 -8.94 2.20
CA LEU A 141 1.87 -7.94 1.14
C LEU A 141 3.11 -7.98 0.26
N PHE A 142 2.89 -7.72 -1.03
CA PHE A 142 3.94 -7.36 -1.98
C PHE A 142 3.74 -5.90 -2.42
N PHE A 143 4.66 -5.01 -2.02
CA PHE A 143 4.56 -3.58 -2.35
C PHE A 143 5.07 -3.27 -3.76
N GLU A 144 4.32 -2.47 -4.51
CA GLU A 144 4.74 -1.97 -5.84
C GLU A 144 5.58 -0.68 -5.75
N GLY A 145 5.85 -0.17 -4.53
CA GLY A 145 6.57 1.09 -4.32
C GLY A 145 5.82 2.32 -4.83
N LYS A 146 4.48 2.24 -4.94
CA LYS A 146 3.61 3.34 -5.37
C LYS A 146 2.63 3.71 -4.27
N ARG A 147 2.31 5.01 -4.21
CA ARG A 147 1.33 5.60 -3.29
C ARG A 147 0.38 6.49 -4.10
N ILE A 148 -0.90 6.49 -3.74
CA ILE A 148 -1.83 7.49 -4.27
C ILE A 148 -1.48 8.88 -3.72
N SER A 149 -1.97 9.93 -4.35
CA SER A 149 -1.76 11.30 -3.87
C SER A 149 -2.55 11.57 -2.58
N LYS A 150 -2.16 12.63 -1.84
CA LYS A 150 -2.88 13.02 -0.62
C LYS A 150 -4.31 13.45 -0.93
N GLU A 151 -4.51 14.07 -2.09
CA GLU A 151 -5.82 14.53 -2.57
C GLU A 151 -6.76 13.35 -2.83
N ASP A 152 -6.30 12.32 -3.55
CA ASP A 152 -7.07 11.10 -3.78
C ASP A 152 -7.39 10.39 -2.46
N PHE A 153 -6.42 10.33 -1.54
CA PHE A 153 -6.62 9.68 -0.24
C PHE A 153 -7.65 10.43 0.61
N ALA A 154 -7.67 11.77 0.55
CA ALA A 154 -8.63 12.60 1.29
C ALA A 154 -10.09 12.38 0.83
N LEU A 155 -10.31 11.85 -0.37
CA LEU A 155 -11.66 11.50 -0.86
C LEU A 155 -12.21 10.22 -0.23
N ILE A 156 -11.34 9.36 0.32
CA ILE A 156 -11.75 8.04 0.80
C ILE A 156 -12.61 8.15 2.06
N ALA A 157 -12.20 8.94 3.07
CA ALA A 157 -12.95 9.06 4.32
C ALA A 157 -14.40 9.54 4.11
N PRO A 158 -14.66 10.64 3.36
CA PRO A 158 -16.03 11.07 3.05
C PRO A 158 -16.84 10.01 2.29
N ALA A 159 -16.21 9.29 1.35
CA ALA A 159 -16.88 8.24 0.58
C ALA A 159 -17.31 7.04 1.46
N LEU A 160 -16.62 6.83 2.58
CA LEU A 160 -16.98 5.84 3.59
C LEU A 160 -18.00 6.36 4.62
N GLY A 161 -18.39 7.64 4.54
CA GLY A 161 -19.25 8.29 5.53
C GLY A 161 -18.52 8.67 6.82
N GLN A 162 -17.19 8.74 6.80
CA GLN A 162 -16.37 9.22 7.92
C GLN A 162 -16.13 10.73 7.75
N GLY A 163 -16.60 11.54 8.69
CA GLY A 163 -16.48 13.01 8.68
C GLY A 163 -16.62 13.59 10.08
#